data_AF-A0A933HW18-F1
#
_entry.id   AF-A0A933HW18-F1
#
_cell.length_a   1.000
_cell.length_b   1.000
_cell.length_c   1.000
_cell.angle_alpha   90.00
_cell.angle_beta   90.00
_cell.angle_gamma   90.00
#
_symmetry.space_group_name_H-M   'P 1'
#
loop_
_entity.id
_entity.type
_entity.pdbx_description
1 polymer ?
#
loop_
_entity_poly.entity_id
_entity_poly.type
_entity_poly.pdbx_seq_one_letter_code
_entity_poly.pdbx_strand_id
1 'polypeptide(L)'
;MTDPWGGAGLEPRPMTEGQARLLRAKAWLADACDRFWTLYDRLLLARPALSLLALALVSGFFVYFIKDFRLDASGDTLVLEHDEDLRYYRQMSSRYETALDRLRRIRDDLKALQRVSSVVSILDVPLMWNPPGTLKELKENIKTLEHPKARMDYAVEEFRSSPIYRNLLVGETLKTSAVIVNFKVDKAAQAAAARRLALREKRYKTELSSEEETELSELEESYRRYKDESAVRRHEDVTAIRRIIADYSGEAKLFLGGIPMIV
;
A
#
# COMPACT_ATOMS: atom_id res chain seq x y z
N MET A 1 18.60 114.64 25.84
CA MET A 1 19.49 113.50 26.12
C MET A 1 18.81 112.68 27.20
N THR A 2 18.13 111.58 26.84
CA THR A 2 17.69 110.43 27.68
C THR A 2 16.74 109.52 26.87
N ASP A 3 17.08 108.23 26.80
CA ASP A 3 16.38 107.11 26.10
C ASP A 3 14.95 106.81 26.62
N PRO A 4 14.01 106.34 25.77
CA PRO A 4 12.70 105.84 26.21
C PRO A 4 12.45 104.34 25.91
N TRP A 5 13.47 103.48 25.93
CA TRP A 5 13.24 102.02 25.89
C TRP A 5 13.19 101.46 27.33
N GLY A 6 12.02 101.58 27.96
CA GLY A 6 11.70 100.95 29.24
C GLY A 6 11.50 99.44 29.09
N GLY A 7 12.30 98.66 29.80
CA GLY A 7 12.15 97.21 29.89
C GLY A 7 10.88 96.82 30.64
N ALA A 8 9.99 96.09 29.98
CA ALA A 8 8.86 95.41 30.60
C ALA A 8 9.30 93.98 30.98
N GLY A 9 9.49 93.74 32.28
CA GLY A 9 9.58 92.40 32.83
C GLY A 9 8.23 91.69 32.72
N LEU A 10 8.19 90.57 32.00
CA LEU A 10 7.05 89.65 31.99
C LEU A 10 7.28 88.56 33.04
N GLU A 11 6.40 88.49 34.02
CA GLU A 11 6.34 87.44 35.03
C GLU A 11 6.13 86.04 34.39
N PRO A 12 6.66 84.97 35.01
CA PRO A 12 6.45 83.61 34.50
C PRO A 12 4.98 83.18 34.62
N ARG A 13 4.39 82.72 33.50
CA ARG A 13 3.02 82.17 33.46
C ARG A 13 2.88 80.93 34.38
N PRO A 14 1.74 80.75 35.08
CA PRO A 14 1.53 79.57 35.91
C PRO A 14 1.44 78.29 35.06
N MET A 15 2.20 77.27 35.45
CA MET A 15 2.21 75.95 34.81
C MET A 15 0.84 75.28 34.91
N THR A 16 0.37 74.69 33.81
CA THR A 16 -0.87 73.89 33.80
C THR A 16 -0.62 72.50 34.39
N GLU A 17 -1.63 71.91 35.04
CA GLU A 17 -1.54 70.60 35.72
C GLU A 17 -1.05 69.47 34.79
N GLY A 18 -1.36 69.56 33.49
CA GLY A 18 -0.86 68.64 32.46
C GLY A 18 0.65 68.76 32.18
N GLN A 19 1.20 69.99 32.20
CA GLN A 19 2.64 70.22 32.04
C GLN A 19 3.44 69.68 33.24
N ALA A 20 2.87 69.80 34.46
CA ALA A 20 3.47 69.23 35.66
C ALA A 20 3.52 67.69 35.63
N ARG A 21 2.49 67.03 35.09
CA ARG A 21 2.48 65.55 34.94
C ARG A 21 3.52 65.05 33.93
N LEU A 22 3.69 65.74 32.80
CA LEU A 22 4.70 65.39 31.79
C LEU A 22 6.14 65.54 32.30
N LEU A 23 6.41 66.58 33.10
CA LEU A 23 7.73 66.76 33.70
C LEU A 23 8.04 65.70 34.76
N ARG A 24 7.06 65.30 35.57
CA ARG A 24 7.21 64.17 36.50
C ARG A 24 7.44 62.85 35.77
N ALA A 25 6.76 62.61 34.66
CA ALA A 25 6.97 61.42 33.83
C ALA A 25 8.36 61.38 33.18
N LYS A 26 8.85 62.53 32.67
CA LYS A 26 10.22 62.65 32.15
C LYS A 26 11.28 62.45 33.22
N ALA A 27 11.09 63.02 34.41
CA ALA A 27 11.98 62.82 35.55
C ALA A 27 12.01 61.35 35.97
N TRP A 28 10.86 60.69 36.05
CA TRP A 28 10.77 59.27 36.37
C TRP A 28 11.45 58.38 35.32
N LEU A 29 11.30 58.71 34.02
CA LEU A 29 11.99 58.00 32.93
C LEU A 29 13.50 58.19 32.99
N ALA A 30 13.97 59.42 33.28
CA ALA A 30 15.39 59.70 33.47
C ALA A 30 15.95 58.90 34.65
N ASP A 31 15.28 58.92 35.80
CA ASP A 31 15.66 58.14 36.99
C ASP A 31 15.60 56.63 36.73
N ALA A 32 14.67 56.15 35.90
CA ALA A 32 14.60 54.75 35.50
C ALA A 32 15.77 54.36 34.58
N CYS A 33 16.14 55.23 33.64
CA CYS A 33 17.31 55.06 32.79
C CYS A 33 18.61 55.05 33.61
N ASP A 34 18.77 55.96 34.57
CA ASP A 34 19.96 56.02 35.42
C ASP A 34 20.05 54.81 36.36
N ARG A 35 18.91 54.34 36.90
CA ARG A 35 18.86 53.09 37.66
C ARG A 35 19.19 51.87 36.79
N PHE A 36 18.74 51.84 35.54
CA PHE A 36 19.10 50.78 34.60
C PHE A 36 20.59 50.82 34.26
N TRP A 37 21.16 51.99 34.00
CA TRP A 37 22.59 52.14 33.71
C TRP A 37 23.46 51.74 34.89
N THR A 38 23.13 52.22 36.09
CA THR A 38 23.88 51.85 37.31
C THR A 38 23.75 50.36 37.65
N LEU A 39 22.61 49.73 37.35
CA LEU A 39 22.44 48.28 37.48
C LEU A 39 23.26 47.52 36.44
N TYR A 40 23.22 47.96 35.18
CA TYR A 40 24.01 47.40 34.07
C TYR A 40 25.51 47.51 34.38
N ASP A 41 26.02 48.67 34.75
CA ASP A 41 27.44 48.89 35.05
C ASP A 41 27.89 48.03 36.23
N ARG A 42 27.06 47.92 37.28
CA ARG A 42 27.41 47.14 38.47
C ARG A 42 27.33 45.63 38.23
N LEU A 43 26.45 45.17 37.35
CA LEU A 43 26.24 43.75 37.07
C LEU A 43 27.14 43.23 35.94
N LEU A 44 27.33 44.00 34.86
CA LEU A 44 28.13 43.62 33.70
C LEU A 44 29.57 44.13 33.75
N LEU A 45 29.81 45.40 34.08
CA LEU A 45 31.15 46.02 33.96
C LEU A 45 32.00 45.93 35.24
N ALA A 46 31.39 45.99 36.42
CA ALA A 46 32.12 45.97 37.69
C ALA A 46 32.70 44.58 38.04
N ARG A 47 32.15 43.49 37.47
CA ARG A 47 32.62 42.11 37.68
C ARG A 47 32.56 41.28 36.38
N PRO A 48 33.43 41.55 35.39
CA PRO A 48 33.38 40.92 34.08
C PRO A 48 33.56 39.39 34.13
N ALA A 49 34.28 38.87 35.13
CA ALA A 49 34.44 37.43 35.31
C ALA A 49 33.11 36.72 35.64
N LEU A 50 32.22 37.34 36.42
CA LEU A 50 30.91 36.74 36.77
C LEU A 50 29.94 36.74 35.60
N SER A 51 29.93 37.79 34.79
CA SER A 51 29.08 37.87 33.58
C SER A 51 29.55 36.87 32.52
N LEU A 52 30.86 36.72 32.32
CA LEU A 52 31.43 35.69 31.44
C LEU A 52 31.13 34.27 31.95
N LEU A 53 31.21 34.02 33.25
CA LEU A 53 30.84 32.74 33.85
C LEU A 53 29.35 32.43 33.63
N ALA A 54 28.48 33.40 33.87
CA ALA A 54 27.04 33.23 33.67
C ALA A 54 26.70 32.95 32.19
N LEU A 55 27.32 33.67 31.26
CA LEU A 55 27.16 33.41 29.83
C LEU A 55 27.65 32.00 29.46
N ALA A 56 28.83 31.60 29.96
CA ALA A 56 29.39 30.28 29.72
C ALA A 56 28.49 29.15 30.27
N LEU A 57 27.87 29.36 31.44
CA LEU A 57 26.90 28.41 32.00
C LEU A 57 25.64 28.29 31.13
N VAL A 58 25.09 29.41 30.66
CA VAL A 58 23.92 29.41 29.76
C VAL A 58 24.26 28.75 28.42
N SER A 59 25.40 29.09 27.83
CA SER A 59 25.86 28.45 26.59
C SER A 59 26.13 26.95 26.79
N GLY A 60 26.76 26.55 27.90
CA GLY A 60 27.00 25.15 28.24
C GLY A 60 25.70 24.36 28.43
N PHE A 61 24.67 24.97 29.01
CA PHE A 61 23.33 24.41 29.11
C PHE A 61 22.72 24.12 27.73
N PHE A 62 22.81 25.07 26.79
CA PHE A 62 22.33 24.83 25.41
C PHE A 62 23.16 23.79 24.66
N VAL A 63 24.48 23.77 24.84
CA VAL A 63 25.37 22.76 24.24
C VAL A 63 25.02 21.35 24.75
N TYR A 64 24.64 21.22 26.03
CA TYR A 64 24.20 19.94 26.58
C TYR A 64 22.98 19.38 25.84
N PHE A 65 22.04 20.22 25.44
CA PHE A 65 20.83 19.84 24.69
C PHE A 65 21.06 19.49 23.21
N ILE A 66 22.24 19.76 22.64
CA ILE A 66 22.55 19.40 21.24
C ILE A 66 22.51 17.88 21.03
N LYS A 67 22.81 17.07 22.06
CA LYS A 67 22.82 15.61 21.94
C LYS A 67 21.43 15.01 21.69
N ASP A 68 20.38 15.68 22.15
CA ASP A 68 18.99 15.25 21.98
C ASP A 68 18.33 15.90 20.76
N PHE A 69 19.05 16.79 20.06
CA PHE A 69 18.57 17.43 18.85
C PHE A 69 18.57 16.42 17.69
N ARG A 70 17.38 15.92 17.34
CA ARG A 70 17.16 15.13 16.12
C ARG A 70 16.62 16.04 15.03
N LEU A 71 17.40 16.22 13.97
CA LEU A 71 16.93 16.90 12.77
C LEU A 71 16.20 15.88 11.89
N ASP A 72 14.87 15.79 12.02
CA ASP A 72 14.03 14.98 11.14
C ASP A 72 13.88 15.67 9.77
N ALA A 73 14.96 15.63 8.97
CA ALA A 73 14.99 16.01 7.56
C ALA A 73 14.61 14.83 6.64
N SER A 74 13.82 13.89 7.16
CA SER A 74 13.26 12.83 6.32
C SER A 74 12.22 13.45 5.38
N GLY A 75 12.07 12.87 4.19
CA GLY A 75 11.05 13.31 3.23
C GLY A 75 9.63 13.30 3.81
N ASP A 76 9.38 12.51 4.85
CA ASP A 76 8.09 12.42 5.54
C ASP A 76 7.72 13.71 6.29
N THR A 77 8.70 14.52 6.74
CA THR A 77 8.46 15.84 7.35
C THR A 77 8.25 16.94 6.29
N LEU A 78 8.77 16.72 5.06
CA LEU A 78 8.66 17.66 3.94
C LEU A 78 7.35 17.46 3.16
N VAL A 79 6.80 16.25 3.18
CA VAL A 79 5.45 15.96 2.70
C VAL A 79 4.47 16.47 3.74
N LEU A 80 3.65 17.45 3.37
CA LEU A 80 2.63 18.02 4.24
C LEU A 80 1.73 16.90 4.79
N GLU A 81 1.65 16.75 6.12
CA GLU A 81 0.75 15.77 6.77
C GLU A 81 -0.73 15.95 6.39
N HIS A 82 -1.07 17.11 5.83
CA HIS A 82 -2.40 17.48 5.33
C HIS A 82 -2.55 17.44 3.80
N ASP A 83 -1.55 16.92 3.08
CA ASP A 83 -1.65 16.74 1.64
C ASP A 83 -2.81 15.78 1.30
N GLU A 84 -3.73 16.25 0.47
CA GLU A 84 -4.85 15.45 -0.02
C GLU A 84 -4.37 14.25 -0.85
N ASP A 85 -3.28 14.42 -1.60
CA ASP A 85 -2.71 13.38 -2.45
C ASP A 85 -2.13 12.24 -1.62
N LEU A 86 -1.44 12.56 -0.51
CA LEU A 86 -0.91 11.54 0.40
C LEU A 86 -2.03 10.74 1.07
N ARG A 87 -3.09 11.41 1.53
CA ARG A 87 -4.26 10.74 2.12
C ARG A 87 -4.96 9.85 1.11
N TYR A 88 -5.14 10.34 -0.12
CA TYR A 88 -5.71 9.56 -1.22
C TYR A 88 -4.86 8.34 -1.54
N TYR A 89 -3.53 8.49 -1.64
CA TYR A 89 -2.59 7.39 -1.86
C TYR A 89 -2.69 6.32 -0.76
N ARG A 90 -2.64 6.73 0.51
CA ARG A 90 -2.75 5.81 1.66
C ARG A 90 -4.09 5.07 1.66
N GLN A 91 -5.19 5.78 1.42
CA GLN A 91 -6.52 5.17 1.35
C GLN A 91 -6.60 4.17 0.19
N MET A 92 -6.06 4.54 -0.97
CA MET A 92 -6.07 3.69 -2.15
C MET A 92 -5.22 2.43 -1.95
N SER A 93 -4.01 2.58 -1.42
CA SER A 93 -3.12 1.47 -1.06
C SER A 93 -3.80 0.52 -0.08
N SER A 94 -4.40 1.04 0.99
CA SER A 94 -5.14 0.23 1.97
C SER A 94 -6.29 -0.56 1.33
N ARG A 95 -7.03 0.03 0.39
CA ARG A 95 -8.09 -0.66 -0.35
C ARG A 95 -7.55 -1.80 -1.24
N TYR A 96 -6.42 -1.57 -1.92
CA TYR A 96 -5.79 -2.59 -2.75
C TYR A 96 -5.27 -3.76 -1.92
N GLU A 97 -4.57 -3.49 -0.82
CA GLU A 97 -4.11 -4.55 0.10
C GLU A 97 -5.28 -5.40 0.60
N THR A 98 -6.36 -4.75 1.04
CA THR A 98 -7.58 -5.46 1.48
C THR A 98 -8.18 -6.34 0.38
N ALA A 99 -8.18 -5.86 -0.87
CA ALA A 99 -8.70 -6.63 -2.01
C ALA A 99 -7.81 -7.83 -2.36
N LEU A 100 -6.49 -7.68 -2.32
CA LEU A 100 -5.54 -8.76 -2.56
C LEU A 100 -5.59 -9.81 -1.44
N ASP A 101 -5.74 -9.38 -0.19
CA ASP A 101 -5.92 -10.28 0.96
C ASP A 101 -7.22 -11.08 0.85
N ARG A 102 -8.31 -10.48 0.36
CA ARG A 102 -9.56 -11.19 0.05
C ARG A 102 -9.34 -12.23 -1.04
N LEU A 103 -8.68 -11.85 -2.13
CA LEU A 103 -8.37 -12.78 -3.22
C LEU A 103 -7.50 -13.94 -2.74
N ARG A 104 -6.52 -13.67 -1.87
CA ARG A 104 -5.65 -14.68 -1.26
C ARG A 104 -6.46 -15.70 -0.46
N ARG A 105 -7.36 -15.23 0.42
CA ARG A 105 -8.25 -16.09 1.20
C ARG A 105 -9.14 -16.97 0.31
N ILE A 106 -9.79 -16.37 -0.70
CA ILE A 106 -10.62 -17.11 -1.67
C ILE A 106 -9.79 -18.18 -2.39
N ARG A 107 -8.59 -17.83 -2.88
CA ARG A 107 -7.69 -18.77 -3.56
C ARG A 107 -7.33 -19.94 -2.65
N ASP A 108 -6.98 -19.65 -1.40
CA ASP A 108 -6.51 -20.65 -0.44
C ASP A 108 -7.65 -21.60 -0.03
N ASP A 109 -8.86 -21.08 0.17
CA ASP A 109 -10.06 -21.89 0.44
C ASP A 109 -10.42 -22.80 -0.76
N LEU A 110 -10.32 -22.28 -1.99
CA LEU A 110 -10.50 -23.09 -3.20
C LEU A 110 -9.42 -24.16 -3.34
N LYS A 111 -8.18 -23.85 -2.97
CA LYS A 111 -7.04 -24.78 -3.01
C LYS A 111 -7.16 -25.88 -1.96
N ALA A 112 -7.87 -25.63 -0.85
CA ALA A 112 -8.11 -26.62 0.21
C ALA A 112 -9.08 -27.74 -0.21
N LEU A 113 -9.86 -27.56 -1.28
CA LEU A 113 -10.73 -28.60 -1.81
C LEU A 113 -9.91 -29.80 -2.31
N GLN A 114 -10.21 -31.00 -1.80
CA GLN A 114 -9.41 -32.21 -2.07
C GLN A 114 -9.22 -32.53 -3.55
N ARG A 115 -10.20 -32.22 -4.39
CA ARG A 115 -10.20 -32.51 -5.83
C ARG A 115 -9.54 -31.41 -6.67
N VAL A 116 -9.17 -30.29 -6.07
CA VAL A 116 -8.45 -29.20 -6.74
C VAL A 116 -6.97 -29.55 -6.84
N SER A 117 -6.41 -29.37 -8.03
CA SER A 117 -4.99 -29.57 -8.33
C SER A 117 -4.22 -28.26 -8.23
N SER A 118 -4.77 -27.17 -8.77
CA SER A 118 -4.19 -25.83 -8.67
C SER A 118 -5.25 -24.76 -8.83
N VAL A 119 -4.97 -23.60 -8.25
CA VAL A 119 -5.74 -22.37 -8.43
C VAL A 119 -4.79 -21.34 -9.03
N VAL A 120 -5.19 -20.70 -10.12
CA VAL A 120 -4.40 -19.67 -10.81
C VAL A 120 -5.16 -18.35 -10.73
N SER A 121 -4.53 -17.35 -10.13
CA SER A 121 -5.02 -15.98 -10.03
C SER A 121 -3.91 -14.98 -10.39
N ILE A 122 -4.23 -13.68 -10.38
CA ILE A 122 -3.21 -12.62 -10.54
C ILE A 122 -2.11 -12.69 -9.46
N LEU A 123 -2.34 -13.37 -8.34
CA LEU A 123 -1.34 -13.57 -7.28
C LEU A 123 -0.27 -14.60 -7.67
N ASP A 124 -0.64 -15.58 -8.50
CA ASP A 124 0.15 -16.78 -8.77
C ASP A 124 0.90 -16.71 -10.10
N VAL A 125 0.56 -15.75 -10.96
CA VAL A 125 1.14 -15.65 -12.30
C VAL A 125 2.51 -14.97 -12.31
N PRO A 126 3.39 -15.40 -13.24
CA PRO A 126 4.73 -14.83 -13.36
C PRO A 126 4.69 -13.40 -13.90
N LEU A 127 5.38 -12.47 -13.24
CA LEU A 127 5.56 -11.11 -13.71
C LEU A 127 6.84 -11.07 -14.53
N MET A 128 6.69 -10.92 -15.85
CA MET A 128 7.78 -10.93 -16.81
C MET A 128 8.54 -9.61 -16.80
N TRP A 129 7.87 -8.51 -16.43
CA TRP A 129 8.38 -7.15 -16.53
C TRP A 129 8.45 -6.45 -15.17
N ASN A 130 9.05 -7.10 -14.16
CA ASN A 130 9.00 -6.59 -12.79
C ASN A 130 10.27 -6.78 -11.94
N PRO A 131 11.05 -5.70 -11.72
CA PRO A 131 11.55 -4.78 -12.74
C PRO A 131 12.25 -5.52 -13.90
N PRO A 132 12.38 -4.88 -15.09
CA PRO A 132 12.98 -5.52 -16.26
C PRO A 132 14.44 -5.92 -15.99
N GLY A 133 14.70 -7.22 -16.05
CA GLY A 133 16.03 -7.83 -15.95
C GLY A 133 16.38 -8.60 -17.21
N THR A 134 17.54 -9.27 -17.22
CA THR A 134 17.90 -10.12 -18.37
C THR A 134 17.04 -11.39 -18.42
N LEU A 135 16.84 -11.99 -19.61
CA LEU A 135 16.14 -13.28 -19.75
C LEU A 135 16.75 -14.40 -18.88
N LYS A 136 18.06 -14.33 -18.62
CA LYS A 136 18.77 -15.25 -17.74
C LYS A 136 18.33 -15.10 -16.28
N GLU A 137 18.17 -13.86 -15.80
CA GLU A 137 17.64 -13.56 -14.47
C GLU A 137 16.18 -13.98 -14.31
N LEU A 138 15.38 -13.83 -15.37
CA LEU A 138 13.97 -14.25 -15.35
C LEU A 138 13.84 -15.77 -15.17
N LYS A 139 14.73 -16.56 -15.78
CA LYS A 139 14.74 -18.02 -15.62
C LYS A 139 15.08 -18.45 -14.19
N GLU A 140 15.97 -17.74 -13.53
CA GLU A 140 16.43 -18.06 -12.17
C GLU A 140 15.52 -17.50 -11.07
N ASN A 141 14.74 -16.44 -11.37
CA ASN A 141 13.88 -15.79 -10.38
C ASN A 141 12.59 -15.23 -10.99
N ILE A 142 11.65 -16.12 -11.26
CA ILE A 142 10.29 -15.75 -11.65
C ILE A 142 9.58 -15.13 -10.44
N LYS A 143 9.24 -13.85 -10.52
CA LYS A 143 8.51 -13.13 -9.48
C LYS A 143 7.02 -13.24 -9.73
N THR A 144 6.24 -13.41 -8.68
CA THR A 144 4.78 -13.26 -8.68
C THR A 144 4.41 -12.04 -7.83
N LEU A 145 3.14 -11.65 -7.76
CA LEU A 145 2.71 -10.57 -6.84
C LEU A 145 3.02 -10.88 -5.37
N GLU A 146 3.15 -12.15 -4.99
CA GLU A 146 3.48 -12.55 -3.62
C GLU A 146 4.99 -12.55 -3.34
N HIS A 147 5.83 -12.33 -4.36
CA HIS A 147 7.27 -12.29 -4.17
C HIS A 147 7.69 -10.99 -3.43
N PRO A 148 8.52 -11.05 -2.36
CA PRO A 148 8.85 -9.86 -1.54
C PRO A 148 9.50 -8.69 -2.30
N LYS A 149 10.15 -8.99 -3.44
CA LYS A 149 10.78 -8.00 -4.33
C LYS A 149 9.91 -7.59 -5.52
N ALA A 150 8.66 -8.04 -5.60
CA ALA A 150 7.75 -7.65 -6.65
C ALA A 150 7.25 -6.22 -6.42
N ARG A 151 7.14 -5.45 -7.51
CA ARG A 151 6.73 -4.06 -7.49
C ARG A 151 5.33 -3.90 -8.09
N MET A 152 4.40 -3.36 -7.32
CA MET A 152 3.00 -3.28 -7.74
C MET A 152 2.79 -2.40 -8.98
N ASP A 153 3.53 -1.30 -9.11
CA ASP A 153 3.45 -0.38 -10.25
C ASP A 153 3.78 -1.09 -11.58
N TYR A 154 4.84 -1.90 -11.59
CA TYR A 154 5.19 -2.72 -12.75
C TYR A 154 4.16 -3.80 -13.04
N ALA A 155 3.62 -4.44 -11.98
CA ALA A 155 2.61 -5.47 -12.14
C ALA A 155 1.31 -4.92 -12.75
N VAL A 156 0.85 -3.75 -12.31
CA VAL A 156 -0.34 -3.09 -12.84
C VAL A 156 -0.17 -2.77 -14.33
N GLU A 157 1.00 -2.25 -14.72
CA GLU A 157 1.28 -1.94 -16.12
C GLU A 157 1.37 -3.22 -16.97
N GLU A 158 1.99 -4.28 -16.46
CA GLU A 158 2.06 -5.57 -17.13
C GLU A 158 0.65 -6.18 -17.29
N PHE A 159 -0.18 -6.19 -16.26
CA PHE A 159 -1.56 -6.67 -16.33
C PHE A 159 -2.43 -5.88 -17.31
N ARG A 160 -2.17 -4.57 -17.45
CA ARG A 160 -2.88 -3.70 -18.39
C ARG A 160 -2.45 -3.90 -19.83
N SER A 161 -1.15 -4.06 -20.08
CA SER A 161 -0.58 -4.00 -21.43
C SER A 161 -0.29 -5.38 -22.02
N SER A 162 -0.07 -6.39 -21.19
CA SER A 162 0.40 -7.71 -21.61
C SER A 162 -0.70 -8.50 -22.33
N PRO A 163 -0.43 -8.97 -23.57
CA PRO A 163 -1.38 -9.80 -24.32
C PRO A 163 -1.74 -11.12 -23.65
N ILE A 164 -0.91 -11.61 -22.71
CA ILE A 164 -1.13 -12.88 -22.02
C ILE A 164 -1.98 -12.75 -20.75
N TYR A 165 -2.20 -11.53 -20.25
CA TYR A 165 -2.99 -11.31 -19.02
C TYR A 165 -4.25 -10.49 -19.25
N ARG A 166 -4.17 -9.45 -20.10
CA ARG A 166 -5.33 -8.63 -20.44
C ARG A 166 -6.41 -9.48 -21.09
N ASN A 167 -7.64 -9.33 -20.61
CA ASN A 167 -8.83 -10.08 -21.03
C ASN A 167 -8.80 -11.60 -20.75
N LEU A 168 -7.77 -12.10 -20.05
CA LEU A 168 -7.67 -13.49 -19.62
C LEU A 168 -7.74 -13.63 -18.10
N LEU A 169 -6.93 -12.84 -17.39
CA LEU A 169 -6.88 -12.82 -15.92
C LEU A 169 -7.41 -11.53 -15.33
N VAL A 170 -7.40 -10.45 -16.11
CA VAL A 170 -7.78 -9.11 -15.68
C VAL A 170 -8.56 -8.45 -16.81
N GLY A 171 -9.70 -7.89 -16.47
CA GLY A 171 -10.51 -7.14 -17.42
C GLY A 171 -9.80 -5.87 -17.88
N GLU A 172 -10.21 -5.31 -19.02
CA GLU A 172 -9.66 -4.08 -19.59
C GLU A 172 -9.62 -2.90 -18.59
N THR A 173 -10.64 -2.81 -17.73
CA THR A 173 -10.73 -1.75 -16.71
C THR A 173 -9.92 -2.03 -15.44
N LEU A 174 -9.27 -3.20 -15.33
CA LEU A 174 -8.60 -3.72 -14.13
C LEU A 174 -9.48 -3.86 -12.88
N LYS A 175 -10.80 -3.68 -13.01
CA LYS A 175 -11.77 -3.81 -11.91
C LYS A 175 -12.24 -5.24 -11.69
N THR A 176 -11.95 -6.13 -12.63
CA THR A 176 -12.37 -7.54 -12.61
C THR A 176 -11.15 -8.41 -12.79
N SER A 177 -11.05 -9.47 -11.99
CA SER A 177 -10.02 -10.49 -12.11
C SER A 177 -10.65 -11.89 -12.15
N ALA A 178 -10.01 -12.79 -12.88
CA ALA A 178 -10.41 -14.19 -12.97
C ALA A 178 -9.60 -15.06 -12.00
N VAL A 179 -10.25 -16.08 -11.46
CA VAL A 179 -9.62 -17.17 -10.71
C VAL A 179 -9.94 -18.47 -11.44
N ILE A 180 -8.90 -19.18 -11.87
CA ILE A 180 -9.02 -20.43 -12.61
C ILE A 180 -8.75 -21.59 -11.66
N VAL A 181 -9.72 -22.48 -11.51
CA VAL A 181 -9.60 -23.67 -10.66
C VAL A 181 -9.40 -24.89 -11.54
N ASN A 182 -8.26 -25.56 -11.38
CA ASN A 182 -7.94 -26.80 -12.10
C ASN A 182 -8.18 -28.00 -11.18
N PHE A 183 -8.93 -28.99 -11.65
CA PHE A 183 -9.19 -30.23 -10.91
C PHE A 183 -8.11 -31.28 -11.19
N LYS A 184 -7.96 -32.22 -10.26
CA LYS A 184 -7.09 -33.39 -10.41
C LYS A 184 -7.58 -34.27 -11.56
N VAL A 185 -6.64 -34.72 -12.39
CA VAL A 185 -6.92 -35.64 -13.49
C VAL A 185 -6.83 -37.07 -12.98
N ASP A 186 -7.87 -37.86 -13.25
CA ASP A 186 -7.84 -39.31 -13.03
C ASP A 186 -7.05 -39.97 -14.16
N LYS A 187 -5.80 -40.34 -13.87
CA LYS A 187 -4.89 -40.96 -14.84
C LYS A 187 -5.40 -42.33 -15.32
N ALA A 188 -6.07 -43.09 -14.45
CA ALA A 188 -6.59 -44.41 -14.80
C ALA A 188 -7.76 -44.28 -15.78
N ALA A 189 -8.70 -43.36 -15.49
CA ALA A 189 -9.81 -43.07 -16.39
C ALA A 189 -9.34 -42.48 -17.73
N GLN A 190 -8.31 -41.62 -17.72
CA GLN A 190 -7.72 -41.08 -18.94
C GLN A 190 -7.09 -42.18 -19.82
N ALA A 191 -6.36 -43.12 -19.21
CA ALA A 191 -5.79 -44.27 -19.91
C ALA A 191 -6.88 -45.18 -20.49
N ALA A 192 -7.93 -45.47 -19.72
CA ALA A 192 -9.08 -46.27 -20.17
C ALA A 192 -9.82 -45.60 -21.34
N ALA A 193 -10.03 -44.28 -21.28
CA ALA A 193 -10.66 -43.50 -22.35
C ALA A 193 -9.82 -43.53 -23.64
N ALA A 194 -8.49 -43.39 -23.52
CA ALA A 194 -7.55 -43.45 -24.64
C ALA A 194 -7.53 -44.86 -25.28
N ARG A 195 -7.49 -45.92 -24.46
CA ARG A 195 -7.52 -47.31 -24.95
C ARG A 195 -8.82 -47.61 -25.68
N ARG A 196 -9.96 -47.20 -25.11
CA ARG A 196 -11.27 -47.33 -25.76
C ARG A 196 -11.30 -46.59 -27.10
N LEU A 197 -10.78 -45.36 -27.16
CA LEU A 197 -10.73 -44.59 -28.40
C LEU A 197 -9.90 -45.32 -29.47
N ALA A 198 -8.74 -45.87 -29.09
CA ALA A 198 -7.89 -46.64 -29.99
C ALA A 198 -8.58 -47.91 -30.53
N LEU A 199 -9.31 -48.65 -29.67
CA LEU A 199 -10.08 -49.83 -30.09
C LEU A 199 -11.24 -49.45 -31.02
N ARG A 200 -11.95 -48.35 -30.75
CA ARG A 200 -13.00 -47.83 -31.63
C ARG A 200 -12.46 -47.40 -32.99
N GLU A 201 -11.31 -46.74 -33.01
CA GLU A 201 -10.63 -46.35 -34.25
C GLU A 201 -10.17 -47.59 -35.02
N LYS A 202 -9.63 -48.61 -34.33
CA LYS A 202 -9.26 -49.88 -34.95
C LYS A 202 -10.47 -50.56 -35.58
N ARG A 203 -11.58 -50.69 -34.85
CA ARG A 203 -12.85 -51.27 -35.34
C ARG A 203 -13.37 -50.58 -36.59
N TYR A 204 -13.15 -49.27 -36.71
CA TYR A 204 -13.55 -48.52 -37.90
C TYR A 204 -12.67 -48.81 -39.12
N LYS A 205 -11.38 -49.10 -38.91
CA LYS A 205 -10.41 -49.36 -40.00
C LYS A 205 -10.33 -50.85 -40.37
N THR A 206 -10.50 -51.74 -39.40
CA THR A 206 -10.28 -53.19 -39.51
C THR A 206 -11.18 -53.92 -38.51
N GLU A 207 -11.42 -55.23 -38.70
CA GLU A 207 -12.11 -56.05 -37.68
C GLU A 207 -11.28 -56.16 -36.39
N LEU A 208 -11.96 -56.21 -35.24
CA LEU A 208 -11.37 -56.46 -33.93
C LEU A 208 -11.24 -57.97 -33.70
N SER A 209 -10.25 -58.38 -32.90
CA SER A 209 -10.22 -59.75 -32.38
C SER A 209 -11.32 -59.96 -31.34
N SER A 210 -11.68 -61.21 -31.06
CA SER A 210 -12.64 -61.55 -30.00
C SER A 210 -12.20 -61.04 -28.62
N GLU A 211 -10.90 -61.02 -28.35
CA GLU A 211 -10.33 -60.48 -27.11
C GLU A 211 -10.50 -58.96 -27.04
N GLU A 212 -10.23 -58.26 -28.14
CA GLU A 212 -10.38 -56.81 -28.23
C GLU A 212 -11.85 -56.34 -28.18
N GLU A 213 -12.78 -57.12 -28.72
CA GLU A 213 -14.22 -56.83 -28.63
C GLU A 213 -14.70 -56.95 -27.18
N THR A 214 -14.19 -57.94 -26.44
CA THR A 214 -14.48 -58.12 -25.00
C THR A 214 -13.87 -56.99 -24.18
N GLU A 215 -12.59 -56.67 -24.41
CA GLU A 215 -11.90 -55.54 -23.77
C GLU A 215 -12.65 -54.21 -24.02
N LEU A 216 -13.09 -53.97 -25.26
CA LEU A 216 -13.85 -52.78 -25.61
C LEU A 216 -15.17 -52.70 -24.83
N SER A 217 -15.89 -53.82 -24.71
CA SER A 217 -17.15 -53.87 -23.94
C SER A 217 -16.94 -53.55 -22.46
N GLU A 218 -15.92 -54.15 -21.83
CA GLU A 218 -15.57 -53.88 -20.42
C GLU A 218 -15.12 -52.42 -20.20
N LEU A 219 -14.33 -51.88 -21.13
CA LEU A 219 -13.91 -50.47 -21.10
C LEU A 219 -15.10 -49.51 -21.29
N GLU A 220 -16.08 -49.86 -22.11
CA GLU A 220 -17.27 -49.05 -22.29
C GLU A 220 -18.16 -49.02 -21.04
N GLU A 221 -18.34 -50.14 -20.37
CA GLU A 221 -19.12 -50.21 -19.14
C GLU A 221 -18.40 -49.51 -17.97
N SER A 222 -17.12 -49.77 -17.77
CA SER A 222 -16.32 -49.09 -16.73
C SER A 222 -16.26 -47.59 -16.95
N TYR A 223 -16.08 -47.13 -18.19
CA TYR A 223 -16.09 -45.71 -18.50
C TYR A 223 -17.47 -45.07 -18.31
N ARG A 224 -18.56 -45.78 -18.63
CA ARG A 224 -19.92 -45.28 -18.36
C ARG A 224 -20.11 -45.03 -16.87
N ARG A 225 -19.77 -46.01 -16.02
CA ARG A 225 -19.79 -45.86 -14.55
C ARG A 225 -18.93 -44.69 -14.09
N TYR A 226 -17.72 -44.56 -14.61
CA TYR A 226 -16.84 -43.43 -14.30
C TYR A 226 -17.46 -42.08 -14.68
N LYS A 227 -18.15 -41.95 -15.82
CA LYS A 227 -18.83 -40.70 -16.21
C LYS A 227 -19.96 -40.34 -15.26
N ASP A 228 -20.77 -41.32 -14.86
CA ASP A 228 -21.88 -41.13 -13.95
C ASP A 228 -21.38 -40.65 -12.58
N GLU A 229 -20.39 -41.35 -12.00
CA GLU A 229 -19.78 -40.94 -10.75
C GLU A 229 -19.08 -39.57 -10.84
N SER A 230 -18.43 -39.29 -11.97
CA SER A 230 -17.76 -37.99 -12.19
C SER A 230 -18.75 -36.85 -12.34
N ALA A 231 -19.95 -37.11 -12.85
CA ALA A 231 -21.02 -36.12 -12.89
C ALA A 231 -21.51 -35.77 -11.48
N VAL A 232 -21.71 -36.78 -10.62
CA VAL A 232 -22.07 -36.58 -9.20
C VAL A 232 -20.99 -35.80 -8.46
N ARG A 233 -19.73 -36.24 -8.56
CA ARG A 233 -18.60 -35.56 -7.90
C ARG A 233 -18.43 -34.12 -8.37
N ARG A 234 -18.67 -33.85 -9.66
CA ARG A 234 -18.63 -32.48 -10.20
C ARG A 234 -19.75 -31.60 -9.62
N HIS A 235 -20.93 -32.16 -9.40
CA HIS A 235 -22.02 -31.44 -8.75
C HIS A 235 -21.67 -31.07 -7.30
N GLU A 236 -21.05 -32.00 -6.56
CA GLU A 236 -20.53 -31.76 -5.21
C GLU A 236 -19.44 -30.68 -5.22
N ASP A 237 -18.47 -30.76 -6.16
CA ASP A 237 -17.42 -29.76 -6.33
C ASP A 237 -18.00 -28.36 -6.56
N VAL A 238 -18.96 -28.22 -7.49
CA VAL A 238 -19.63 -26.94 -7.79
C VAL A 238 -20.40 -26.43 -6.57
N THR A 239 -21.03 -27.31 -5.79
CA THR A 239 -21.76 -26.93 -4.59
C THR A 239 -20.81 -26.44 -3.50
N ALA A 240 -19.68 -27.11 -3.30
CA ALA A 240 -18.63 -26.68 -2.38
C ALA A 240 -18.05 -25.32 -2.77
N ILE A 241 -17.76 -25.11 -4.06
CA ILE A 241 -17.27 -23.82 -4.57
C ILE A 241 -18.31 -22.71 -4.37
N ARG A 242 -19.59 -22.98 -4.64
CA ARG A 242 -20.66 -21.99 -4.41
C ARG A 242 -20.78 -21.60 -2.94
N ARG A 243 -20.57 -22.54 -2.01
CA ARG A 243 -20.56 -22.25 -0.58
C ARG A 243 -19.42 -21.30 -0.22
N ILE A 244 -18.20 -21.60 -0.67
CA ILE A 244 -17.04 -20.70 -0.50
C ILE A 244 -17.36 -19.31 -1.07
N ILE A 245 -17.86 -19.23 -2.30
CA ILE A 245 -18.23 -17.96 -2.93
C ILE A 245 -19.28 -17.18 -2.12
N ALA A 246 -20.26 -17.87 -1.55
CA ALA A 246 -21.31 -17.24 -0.75
C ALA A 246 -20.75 -16.57 0.52
N ASP A 247 -19.76 -17.19 1.16
CA ASP A 247 -19.10 -16.66 2.36
C ASP A 247 -18.39 -15.31 2.08
N TYR A 248 -17.96 -15.08 0.84
CA TYR A 248 -17.30 -13.83 0.40
C TYR A 248 -18.23 -12.83 -0.33
N SER A 249 -19.52 -13.13 -0.47
CA SER A 249 -20.46 -12.34 -1.27
C SER A 249 -20.70 -10.91 -0.76
N GLY A 250 -20.51 -10.67 0.54
CA GLY A 250 -20.58 -9.33 1.14
C GLY A 250 -19.34 -8.46 0.88
N GLU A 251 -18.23 -9.07 0.49
CA GLU A 251 -16.93 -8.40 0.30
C GLU A 251 -16.58 -8.20 -1.18
N ALA A 252 -17.11 -9.02 -2.08
CA ALA A 252 -16.87 -8.96 -3.52
C ALA A 252 -18.04 -9.50 -4.35
N LYS A 253 -18.20 -8.98 -5.57
CA LYS A 253 -19.11 -9.56 -6.58
C LYS A 253 -18.40 -10.70 -7.28
N LEU A 254 -18.81 -11.93 -6.99
CA LEU A 254 -18.20 -13.15 -7.50
C LEU A 254 -19.15 -13.86 -8.48
N PHE A 255 -18.59 -14.36 -9.58
CA PHE A 255 -19.33 -15.10 -10.59
C PHE A 255 -18.64 -16.44 -10.81
N LEU A 256 -19.42 -17.53 -10.76
CA LEU A 256 -18.95 -18.87 -11.11
C LEU A 256 -19.33 -19.17 -12.55
N GLY A 257 -18.32 -19.40 -13.38
CA GLY A 257 -18.48 -19.79 -14.78
C GLY A 257 -17.65 -21.03 -15.10
N GLY A 258 -18.02 -21.73 -16.17
CA GLY A 258 -17.32 -22.90 -16.67
C GLY A 258 -18.26 -23.82 -17.43
N ILE A 259 -17.87 -24.24 -18.64
CA ILE A 259 -18.60 -25.25 -19.39
C ILE A 259 -18.15 -26.62 -18.87
N PRO A 260 -19.05 -27.56 -18.55
CA PRO A 260 -18.64 -28.94 -18.35
C PRO A 260 -18.02 -29.43 -19.65
N MET A 261 -16.70 -29.56 -19.70
CA MET A 261 -16.08 -30.26 -20.82
C MET A 261 -16.57 -31.70 -20.80
N ILE A 262 -17.27 -32.09 -21.86
CA ILE A 262 -17.64 -33.47 -22.13
C ILE A 262 -16.33 -34.17 -22.52
N VAL A 263 -15.70 -34.83 -21.55
CA VAL A 263 -14.60 -35.78 -21.80
C VAL A 263 -15.18 -37.17 -21.98
#